data_AF-A0A4Q2XGD4-F1
#
_entry.id   AF-A0A4Q2XGD4-F1
#
_cell.length_a   1.000
_cell.length_b   1.000
_cell.length_c   1.000
_cell.angle_alpha   90.00
_cell.angle_beta   90.00
_cell.angle_gamma   90.00
#
_symmetry.space_group_name_H-M   'P 1'
#
loop_
_entity.id
_entity.type
_entity.pdbx_description
1 polymer ?
#
loop_
_entity_poly.entity_id
_entity_poly.type
_entity_poly.pdbx_seq_one_letter_code
_entity_poly.pdbx_strand_id
1 'polypeptide(L)'
;GVEIRVLEGLRGPVAAGVFRKVVFVPATWETWSDETRSMVMEHELAHHRRRDPLWRWIAEIACVVNGCNPLVTWMARRFAEQCEYACDAQVLSRGGVSAREYARLLCDFAEGTAPRGPVLAMSSAGSALESRVRRLMKPVSPKGNAVVPVLLVVVTGVAAGLAVLGPQVEKGAEVFTPEEVEMRWSADAFPGE
;
A
#
# COMPACT_ATOMS: atom_id res chain seq x y z
N GLY A 1 -15.55 8.01 -18.59
CA GLY A 1 -16.55 7.94 -17.51
C GLY A 1 -16.16 6.86 -16.53
N VAL A 2 -16.78 6.83 -15.34
CA VAL A 2 -16.70 5.72 -14.40
C VAL A 2 -17.96 4.87 -14.57
N GLU A 3 -17.81 3.56 -14.74
CA GLU A 3 -18.93 2.63 -14.89
C GLU A 3 -19.37 2.12 -13.52
N ILE A 4 -20.67 2.06 -13.26
CA ILE A 4 -21.22 1.50 -12.01
C ILE A 4 -21.78 0.11 -12.34
N ARG A 5 -21.38 -0.90 -11.57
CA ARG A 5 -21.86 -2.28 -11.73
C ARG A 5 -22.35 -2.84 -10.41
N VAL A 6 -23.52 -3.46 -10.42
CA VAL A 6 -24.01 -4.22 -9.26
C VAL A 6 -23.30 -5.58 -9.25
N LEU A 7 -22.80 -5.99 -8.09
CA LEU A 7 -22.23 -7.31 -7.88
C LEU A 7 -22.84 -7.95 -6.63
N GLU A 8 -23.44 -9.12 -6.80
CA GLU A 8 -24.02 -9.88 -5.70
C GLU A 8 -22.95 -10.39 -4.74
N GLY A 9 -23.29 -10.46 -3.45
CA GLY A 9 -22.36 -10.85 -2.40
C GLY A 9 -21.33 -9.78 -2.02
N LEU A 10 -21.35 -8.61 -2.69
CA LEU A 10 -20.58 -7.48 -2.20
C LEU A 10 -21.13 -6.97 -0.87
N ARG A 11 -20.16 -6.81 0.01
CA ARG A 11 -20.31 -6.31 1.36
C ARG A 11 -20.37 -4.78 1.37
N GLY A 12 -19.72 -4.14 0.41
CA GLY A 12 -19.83 -2.72 0.17
C GLY A 12 -19.32 -2.30 -1.21
N PRO A 13 -19.36 -0.99 -1.48
CA PRO A 13 -18.85 -0.38 -2.70
C PRO A 13 -17.33 -0.59 -2.82
N VAL A 14 -16.84 -0.77 -4.05
CA VAL A 14 -15.41 -0.93 -4.34
C VAL A 14 -15.03 -0.25 -5.65
N ALA A 15 -14.11 0.69 -5.58
CA ALA A 15 -13.41 1.23 -6.74
C ALA A 15 -12.40 0.22 -7.31
N ALA A 16 -12.59 -0.17 -8.56
CA ALA A 16 -11.77 -1.17 -9.24
C ALA A 16 -11.44 -0.77 -10.69
N GLY A 17 -10.37 -1.37 -11.20
CA GLY A 17 -9.91 -1.16 -12.57
C GLY A 17 -8.98 0.06 -12.72
N VAL A 18 -7.91 -0.13 -13.49
CA VAL A 18 -6.88 0.88 -13.73
C VAL A 18 -7.19 1.68 -15.00
N PHE A 19 -7.36 0.98 -16.12
CA PHE A 19 -7.62 1.59 -17.43
C PHE A 19 -9.12 1.85 -17.66
N ARG A 20 -9.97 0.92 -17.20
CA ARG A 20 -11.42 1.07 -17.18
C ARG A 20 -11.87 1.22 -15.74
N LYS A 21 -12.25 2.44 -15.37
CA LYS A 21 -12.69 2.77 -14.02
C LYS A 21 -14.08 2.22 -13.79
N VAL A 22 -14.20 1.28 -12.86
CA VAL A 22 -15.47 0.67 -12.46
C VAL A 22 -15.65 0.89 -10.95
N VAL A 23 -16.87 1.17 -10.52
CA VAL A 23 -17.27 1.12 -9.12
C VAL A 23 -18.28 -0.01 -9.00
N PHE A 24 -17.91 -1.05 -8.26
CA PHE A 24 -18.84 -2.10 -7.93
C PHE A 24 -19.66 -1.69 -6.72
N VAL A 25 -20.96 -1.93 -6.75
CA VAL A 25 -21.89 -1.60 -5.67
C VAL A 25 -22.66 -2.85 -5.24
N PRO A 26 -23.09 -2.95 -3.97
CA PRO A 26 -23.89 -4.07 -3.51
C PRO A 26 -25.30 -4.05 -4.12
N ALA A 27 -25.99 -5.19 -4.11
CA ALA A 27 -27.38 -5.29 -4.58
C ALA A 27 -28.35 -4.35 -3.85
N THR A 28 -28.00 -3.94 -2.64
CA THR A 28 -28.78 -3.02 -1.81
C THR A 28 -28.55 -1.55 -2.13
N TRP A 29 -27.68 -1.23 -3.09
CA TRP A 29 -27.40 0.14 -3.53
C TRP A 29 -28.67 0.93 -3.82
N GLU A 30 -29.67 0.30 -4.45
CA GLU A 30 -30.97 0.91 -4.79
C GLU A 30 -31.87 1.21 -3.58
N THR A 31 -31.52 0.73 -2.38
CA THR A 31 -32.25 1.01 -1.13
C THR A 31 -31.65 2.14 -0.30
N TRP A 32 -30.46 2.63 -0.68
CA TRP A 32 -29.75 3.69 0.05
C TRP A 32 -30.35 5.07 -0.24
N SER A 33 -30.27 5.99 0.72
CA SER A 33 -30.66 7.38 0.47
C SER A 33 -29.71 8.02 -0.54
N ASP A 34 -30.18 9.04 -1.25
CA ASP A 34 -29.38 9.72 -2.25
C ASP A 34 -28.16 10.43 -1.63
N GLU A 35 -28.29 10.89 -0.39
CA GLU A 35 -27.18 11.46 0.39
C GLU A 35 -26.10 10.41 0.67
N THR A 36 -26.51 9.21 1.14
CA THR A 36 -25.58 8.09 1.38
C THR A 36 -24.88 7.67 0.09
N ARG A 37 -25.63 7.52 -1.01
CA ARG A 37 -25.04 7.19 -2.32
C ARG A 37 -24.05 8.24 -2.79
N SER A 38 -24.41 9.51 -2.67
CA SER A 38 -23.55 10.62 -3.08
C SER A 38 -22.24 10.64 -2.28
N MET A 39 -22.33 10.50 -0.95
CA MET A 39 -21.16 10.42 -0.06
C MET A 39 -20.23 9.26 -0.41
N VAL A 40 -20.81 8.08 -0.56
CA VAL A 40 -20.07 6.86 -0.91
C VAL A 40 -19.43 7.00 -2.29
N MET A 41 -20.19 7.45 -3.28
CA MET A 41 -19.69 7.60 -4.63
C MET A 41 -18.56 8.62 -4.68
N GLU A 42 -18.65 9.70 -3.91
CA GLU A 42 -17.57 10.68 -3.79
C GLU A 42 -16.29 10.06 -3.20
N HIS A 43 -16.42 9.17 -2.22
CA HIS A 43 -15.31 8.37 -1.67
C HIS A 43 -14.69 7.43 -2.72
N GLU A 44 -15.51 6.63 -3.41
CA GLU A 44 -15.01 5.70 -4.43
C GLU A 44 -14.38 6.42 -5.62
N LEU A 45 -14.93 7.58 -5.99
CA LEU A 45 -14.34 8.44 -7.01
C LEU A 45 -13.02 9.08 -6.54
N ALA A 46 -12.81 9.27 -5.24
CA ALA A 46 -11.54 9.76 -4.70
C ALA A 46 -10.42 8.75 -4.97
N HIS A 47 -10.66 7.44 -4.74
CA HIS A 47 -9.73 6.38 -5.10
C HIS A 47 -9.33 6.43 -6.59
N HIS A 48 -10.32 6.61 -7.47
CA HIS A 48 -10.10 6.71 -8.92
C HIS A 48 -9.38 7.98 -9.37
N ARG A 49 -9.54 9.09 -8.65
CA ARG A 49 -8.79 10.33 -8.90
C ARG A 49 -7.32 10.19 -8.49
N ARG A 50 -7.08 9.51 -7.37
CA ARG A 50 -5.75 9.26 -6.81
C ARG A 50 -5.01 8.08 -7.43
N ARG A 51 -5.72 7.30 -8.27
CA ARG A 51 -5.22 6.06 -8.89
C ARG A 51 -4.85 5.00 -7.85
N ASP A 52 -5.57 4.98 -6.73
CA ASP A 52 -5.34 4.01 -5.65
C ASP A 52 -5.41 2.54 -6.15
N PRO A 53 -6.31 2.15 -7.08
CA PRO A 53 -6.30 0.80 -7.64
C PRO A 53 -4.96 0.42 -8.32
N LEU A 54 -4.33 1.35 -9.04
CA LEU A 54 -3.03 1.11 -9.69
C LEU A 54 -1.93 0.87 -8.66
N TRP A 55 -1.88 1.72 -7.62
CA TRP A 55 -0.87 1.59 -6.57
C TRP A 55 -1.06 0.34 -5.72
N ARG A 56 -2.31 -0.08 -5.51
CA ARG A 56 -2.63 -1.34 -4.86
C ARG A 56 -2.10 -2.53 -5.66
N TRP A 57 -2.28 -2.55 -6.98
CA TRP A 57 -1.68 -3.57 -7.86
C TRP A 57 -0.15 -3.60 -7.74
N ILE A 58 0.51 -2.44 -7.73
CA ILE A 58 1.97 -2.35 -7.56
C ILE A 58 2.39 -2.91 -6.18
N ALA A 59 1.67 -2.55 -5.11
CA ALA A 59 1.95 -3.04 -3.77
C ALA A 59 1.75 -4.56 -3.65
N GLU A 60 0.71 -5.11 -4.29
CA GLU A 60 0.45 -6.55 -4.31
C GLU A 60 1.54 -7.31 -5.09
N ILE A 61 1.97 -6.80 -6.25
CA ILE A 61 3.11 -7.36 -7.00
C ILE A 61 4.38 -7.32 -6.15
N ALA A 62 4.64 -6.20 -5.45
CA ALA A 62 5.78 -6.08 -4.56
C ALA A 62 5.73 -7.13 -3.42
N CYS A 63 4.56 -7.36 -2.83
CA CYS A 63 4.36 -8.41 -1.84
C CYS A 63 4.61 -9.81 -2.41
N VAL A 64 4.14 -10.11 -3.62
CA VAL A 64 4.35 -11.42 -4.27
C VAL A 64 5.83 -11.66 -4.56
N VAL A 65 6.53 -10.67 -5.13
CA VAL A 65 7.97 -10.76 -5.45
C VAL A 65 8.80 -10.89 -4.16
N ASN A 66 8.41 -10.19 -3.09
CA ASN A 66 9.10 -10.20 -1.81
C ASN A 66 8.40 -11.08 -0.78
N GLY A 67 7.82 -12.22 -1.19
CA GLY A 67 6.86 -13.03 -0.41
C GLY A 67 7.20 -13.37 1.05
N CYS A 68 8.46 -13.23 1.48
CA CYS A 68 8.91 -13.45 2.85
C CYS A 68 9.36 -12.17 3.60
N ASN A 69 9.27 -10.99 2.98
CA ASN A 69 9.72 -9.73 3.59
C ASN A 69 8.58 -9.10 4.42
N PRO A 70 8.64 -9.18 5.76
CA PRO A 70 7.60 -8.63 6.62
C PRO A 70 7.49 -7.11 6.49
N LEU A 71 8.58 -6.42 6.12
CA LEU A 71 8.58 -4.97 5.93
C LEU A 71 7.71 -4.57 4.74
N VAL A 72 7.81 -5.28 3.61
CA VAL A 72 7.01 -4.98 2.40
C VAL A 72 5.52 -5.18 2.67
N THR A 73 5.16 -6.27 3.35
CA THR A 73 3.77 -6.53 3.73
C THR A 73 3.24 -5.48 4.71
N TRP A 74 4.06 -5.06 5.68
CA TRP A 74 3.70 -3.97 6.61
C TRP A 74 3.51 -2.64 5.88
N MET A 75 4.38 -2.31 4.93
CA MET A 75 4.27 -1.10 4.12
C MET A 75 3.03 -1.10 3.24
N ALA A 76 2.68 -2.24 2.62
CA ALA A 76 1.47 -2.38 1.83
C ALA A 76 0.21 -2.13 2.68
N ARG A 77 0.17 -2.66 3.91
CA ARG A 77 -0.91 -2.38 4.87
C ARG A 77 -0.97 -0.89 5.25
N ARG A 78 0.19 -0.30 5.54
CA ARG A 78 0.28 1.12 5.90
C ARG A 78 -0.13 2.04 4.75
N PHE A 79 0.21 1.66 3.51
CA PHE A 79 -0.20 2.35 2.30
C PHE A 79 -1.73 2.33 2.15
N ALA A 80 -2.36 1.16 2.31
CA ALA A 80 -3.81 1.04 2.25
C ALA A 80 -4.52 1.93 3.28
N GLU A 81 -4.03 1.99 4.51
CA GLU A 81 -4.55 2.90 5.53
C GLU A 81 -4.43 4.38 5.13
N GLN A 82 -3.29 4.78 4.54
CA GLN A 82 -3.11 6.15 4.07
C GLN A 82 -4.00 6.52 2.89
N CYS A 83 -4.32 5.56 2.01
CA CYS A 83 -5.30 5.77 0.95
C CYS A 83 -6.68 6.10 1.52
N GLU A 84 -7.17 5.32 2.49
CA GLU A 84 -8.45 5.59 3.15
C GLU A 84 -8.51 6.99 3.76
N TYR A 85 -7.53 7.33 4.61
CA TYR A 85 -7.53 8.65 5.26
C TYR A 85 -7.50 9.83 4.30
N ALA A 86 -6.81 9.64 3.17
CA ALA A 86 -6.62 10.71 2.24
C ALA A 86 -7.75 10.77 1.19
N CYS A 87 -8.54 9.71 1.05
CA CYS A 87 -9.88 9.75 0.45
C CYS A 87 -10.87 10.46 1.39
N ASP A 88 -10.89 10.12 2.68
CA ASP A 88 -11.74 10.78 3.68
C ASP A 88 -11.52 12.31 3.70
N ALA A 89 -10.25 12.72 3.72
CA ALA A 89 -9.87 14.13 3.66
C ALA A 89 -10.36 14.80 2.36
N GLN A 90 -10.34 14.08 1.24
CA GLN A 90 -10.82 14.62 -0.03
C GLN A 90 -12.34 14.81 -0.03
N VAL A 91 -13.11 13.86 0.51
CA VAL A 91 -14.56 13.97 0.69
C VAL A 91 -14.91 15.22 1.51
N LEU A 92 -14.25 15.41 2.65
CA LEU A 92 -14.50 16.56 3.52
C LEU A 92 -14.04 17.89 2.89
N SER A 93 -12.95 17.88 2.11
CA SER A 93 -12.44 19.10 1.46
C SER A 93 -13.40 19.73 0.44
N ARG A 94 -14.35 18.96 -0.09
CA ARG A 94 -15.35 19.46 -1.04
C ARG A 94 -16.51 20.24 -0.41
N GLY A 95 -16.59 20.27 0.93
CA GLY A 95 -17.51 21.16 1.64
C GLY A 95 -18.99 20.78 1.61
N GLY A 96 -19.34 19.57 1.17
CA GLY A 96 -20.73 19.10 1.07
C GLY A 96 -21.25 18.32 2.29
N VAL A 97 -20.36 17.89 3.19
CA VAL A 97 -20.69 17.03 4.35
C VAL A 97 -19.79 17.36 5.51
N SER A 98 -20.34 17.45 6.73
CA SER A 98 -19.54 17.65 7.93
C SER A 98 -18.77 16.39 8.33
N ALA A 99 -17.62 16.56 9.00
CA ALA A 99 -16.84 15.43 9.52
C ALA A 99 -17.66 14.51 10.43
N ARG A 100 -18.63 15.07 11.16
CA ARG A 100 -19.51 14.32 12.08
C ARG A 100 -20.55 13.50 11.33
N GLU A 101 -21.18 14.04 10.30
CA GLU A 101 -22.14 13.30 9.46
C GLU A 101 -21.44 12.16 8.72
N TYR A 102 -20.26 12.44 8.15
CA TYR A 102 -19.47 11.42 7.48
C TYR A 102 -19.02 10.32 8.46
N ALA A 103 -18.56 10.68 9.67
CA ALA A 103 -18.19 9.70 10.69
C ALA A 103 -19.38 8.82 11.14
N ARG A 104 -20.59 9.38 11.26
CA ARG A 104 -21.81 8.60 11.53
C ARG A 104 -22.08 7.59 10.43
N LEU A 105 -22.02 8.04 9.17
CA LEU A 105 -22.19 7.15 8.03
C LEU A 105 -21.19 5.98 8.06
N LEU A 106 -19.92 6.25 8.39
CA LEU A 106 -18.91 5.21 8.53
C LEU A 106 -19.25 4.20 9.65
N CYS A 107 -19.75 4.68 10.79
CA CYS A 107 -20.21 3.82 11.88
C CYS A 107 -21.42 2.98 11.48
N ASP A 108 -22.41 3.58 10.82
CA ASP A 108 -23.62 2.89 10.37
C ASP A 108 -23.27 1.72 9.41
N PHE A 109 -22.29 1.92 8.53
CA PHE A 109 -21.81 0.86 7.65
C PHE A 109 -21.06 -0.25 8.37
N ALA A 110 -20.32 0.07 9.43
CA ALA A 110 -19.57 -0.90 10.20
C ALA A 110 -20.43 -1.73 11.15
N GLU A 111 -21.46 -1.12 11.73
CA GLU A 111 -22.46 -1.79 12.57
C GLU A 111 -23.46 -2.60 11.74
N GLY A 112 -23.48 -2.42 10.41
CA GLY A 112 -24.46 -3.03 9.52
C GLY A 112 -25.88 -2.46 9.72
N THR A 113 -25.98 -1.32 10.40
CA THR A 113 -27.22 -0.57 10.67
C THR A 113 -27.57 0.39 9.53
N ALA A 114 -26.61 0.71 8.64
CA ALA A 114 -26.86 1.30 7.34
C ALA A 114 -27.81 0.41 6.50
N PRO A 115 -28.57 0.97 5.53
CA PRO A 115 -29.50 0.19 4.70
C PRO A 115 -28.81 -1.02 4.06
N ARG A 116 -29.00 -2.19 4.70
CA ARG A 116 -28.42 -3.52 4.44
C ARG A 116 -27.18 -3.54 3.52
N GLY A 117 -25.98 -3.43 4.07
CA GLY A 117 -24.74 -3.74 3.35
C GLY A 117 -23.52 -3.62 4.27
N PRO A 118 -22.96 -4.74 4.78
CA PRO A 118 -21.86 -4.69 5.75
C PRO A 118 -20.53 -4.49 5.02
N VAL A 119 -19.98 -3.28 5.03
CA VAL A 119 -18.89 -2.83 4.16
C VAL A 119 -17.53 -3.43 4.56
N LEU A 120 -16.98 -4.33 3.74
CA LEU A 120 -15.62 -4.84 3.92
C LEU A 120 -14.55 -4.04 3.15
N ALA A 121 -14.95 -2.99 2.43
CA ALA A 121 -14.03 -2.11 1.70
C ALA A 121 -13.62 -0.85 2.50
N MET A 122 -14.38 -0.49 3.54
CA MET A 122 -14.15 0.69 4.40
C MET A 122 -13.69 0.31 5.82
N SER A 123 -13.82 -0.95 6.21
CA SER A 123 -13.44 -1.44 7.54
C SER A 123 -13.15 -2.94 7.53
N SER A 124 -11.94 -3.36 7.15
CA SER A 124 -11.55 -4.78 7.32
C SER A 124 -10.96 -5.10 8.69
N ALA A 125 -10.94 -4.16 9.63
CA ALA A 125 -10.64 -4.40 11.05
C ALA A 125 -11.29 -3.29 11.89
N GLY A 126 -11.93 -3.60 13.01
CA GLY A 126 -12.54 -2.59 13.90
C GLY A 126 -11.58 -1.46 14.30
N SER A 127 -10.28 -1.76 14.39
CA SER A 127 -9.22 -0.78 14.65
C SER A 127 -8.99 0.23 13.51
N ALA A 128 -9.30 -0.12 12.26
CA ALA A 128 -9.15 0.77 11.11
C ALA A 128 -10.25 1.84 11.07
N LEU A 129 -11.49 1.45 11.38
CA LEU A 129 -12.61 2.38 11.48
C LEU A 129 -12.41 3.38 12.63
N GLU A 130 -12.06 2.88 13.82
CA GLU A 130 -11.79 3.73 14.99
C GLU A 130 -10.71 4.76 14.65
N SER A 131 -9.64 4.34 13.97
CA SER A 131 -8.57 5.22 13.55
C SER A 131 -9.02 6.27 12.54
N ARG A 132 -9.91 5.93 11.60
CA ARG A 132 -10.52 6.88 10.64
C ARG A 132 -11.39 7.89 11.36
N VAL A 133 -12.37 7.45 12.16
CA VAL A 133 -13.26 8.32 12.93
C VAL A 133 -12.45 9.25 13.84
N ARG A 134 -11.46 8.71 14.55
CA ARG A 134 -10.56 9.50 15.41
C ARG A 134 -9.77 10.54 14.61
N ARG A 135 -9.35 10.24 13.39
CA ARG A 135 -8.64 11.19 12.52
C ARG A 135 -9.57 12.28 12.00
N LEU A 136 -10.82 11.96 11.66
CA LEU A 136 -11.82 12.93 11.23
C LEU A 136 -12.19 13.92 12.34
N MET A 137 -12.21 13.46 13.60
CA MET A 137 -12.56 14.29 14.75
C MET A 137 -11.40 15.16 15.26
N LYS A 138 -10.18 15.00 14.73
CA LYS A 138 -9.04 15.86 15.08
C LYS A 138 -9.01 17.09 14.17
N PRO A 139 -8.75 18.29 14.71
CA PRO A 139 -8.51 19.46 13.87
C PRO A 139 -7.30 19.19 12.96
N VAL A 140 -7.49 19.43 11.65
CA VAL A 140 -6.46 19.20 10.65
C VAL A 140 -5.36 20.22 10.86
N SER A 141 -4.20 19.80 11.37
CA SER A 141 -2.98 20.63 11.30
C SER A 141 -2.29 20.37 9.96
N PRO A 142 -2.00 21.42 9.17
CA PRO A 142 -1.31 21.26 7.89
C PRO A 142 0.18 21.07 8.17
N LYS A 143 0.64 19.82 8.26
CA LYS A 143 2.07 19.50 8.17
C LYS A 143 2.27 18.42 7.11
N GLY A 144 2.36 18.88 5.86
CA GLY A 144 2.74 18.06 4.72
C GLY A 144 4.25 17.87 4.71
N ASN A 145 4.72 16.67 5.04
CA ASN A 145 6.09 16.25 4.73
C ASN A 145 6.01 15.21 3.61
N ALA A 146 6.08 15.69 2.37
CA ALA A 146 6.13 14.89 1.14
C ALA A 146 7.48 14.16 0.94
N VAL A 147 8.27 13.99 2.00
CA VAL A 147 9.63 13.44 1.94
C VAL A 147 9.66 11.91 2.02
N VAL A 148 8.55 11.29 2.44
CA VAL A 148 8.48 9.84 2.70
C VAL A 148 8.37 8.96 1.45
N PRO A 149 7.60 9.29 0.39
CA PRO A 149 7.50 8.39 -0.77
C PRO A 149 8.76 8.38 -1.64
N VAL A 150 9.57 9.44 -1.63
CA VAL A 150 10.83 9.53 -2.42
C VAL A 150 11.92 8.65 -1.81
N LEU A 151 12.02 8.59 -0.47
CA LEU A 151 13.05 7.79 0.21
C LEU A 151 12.87 6.28 -0.02
N LEU A 152 11.63 5.81 -0.20
CA LEU A 152 11.33 4.39 -0.38
C LEU A 152 11.78 3.82 -1.73
N VAL A 153 11.62 4.61 -2.80
CA VAL A 153 12.04 4.25 -4.16
C VAL A 153 13.56 4.24 -4.27
N VAL A 154 14.25 5.14 -3.56
CA VAL A 154 15.72 5.18 -3.52
C VAL A 154 16.28 3.95 -2.79
N VAL A 155 15.72 3.55 -1.65
CA VAL A 155 16.22 2.39 -0.88
C VAL A 155 16.05 1.07 -1.65
N THR A 156 14.94 0.91 -2.38
CA THR A 156 14.70 -0.29 -3.22
C THR A 156 15.54 -0.29 -4.50
N GLY A 157 15.76 0.89 -5.12
CA GLY A 157 16.65 1.03 -6.28
C GLY A 157 18.12 0.80 -5.95
N VAL A 158 18.61 1.28 -4.79
CA VAL A 158 20.01 1.10 -4.37
C VAL A 158 20.30 -0.35 -3.96
N ALA A 159 19.35 -1.04 -3.32
CA ALA A 159 19.52 -2.46 -2.99
C ALA A 159 19.57 -3.36 -4.24
N ALA A 160 18.75 -3.07 -5.26
CA ALA A 160 18.82 -3.77 -6.54
C ALA A 160 20.09 -3.41 -7.34
N GLY A 161 20.52 -2.14 -7.30
CA GLY A 161 21.76 -1.68 -7.93
C GLY A 161 23.01 -2.28 -7.29
N LEU A 162 23.06 -2.41 -5.97
CA LEU A 162 24.15 -3.06 -5.24
C LEU A 162 24.15 -4.59 -5.38
N ALA A 163 23.03 -5.22 -5.72
CA ALA A 163 23.02 -6.64 -6.08
C ALA A 163 23.56 -6.89 -7.50
N VAL A 164 23.39 -5.93 -8.42
CA VAL A 164 23.99 -5.96 -9.76
C VAL A 164 25.47 -5.56 -9.75
N LEU A 165 25.85 -4.65 -8.84
CA LEU A 165 27.23 -4.21 -8.61
C LEU A 165 27.94 -4.99 -7.49
N GLY A 166 27.29 -6.01 -6.93
CA GLY A 166 27.90 -6.86 -5.90
C GLY A 166 29.23 -7.34 -6.46
N PRO A 167 30.33 -7.26 -5.68
CA PRO A 167 31.64 -7.61 -6.19
C PRO A 167 31.53 -8.99 -6.83
N GLN A 168 31.79 -9.05 -8.14
CA GLN A 168 32.14 -10.31 -8.78
C GLN A 168 33.29 -10.80 -7.92
N VAL A 169 33.04 -11.81 -7.08
CA VAL A 169 34.12 -12.50 -6.40
C VAL A 169 34.96 -13.04 -7.54
N GLU A 170 36.04 -12.34 -7.87
CA GLU A 170 37.05 -12.87 -8.76
C GLU A 170 37.39 -14.23 -8.17
N LYS A 171 37.12 -15.29 -8.94
CA LYS A 171 37.74 -16.59 -8.71
C LYS A 171 39.22 -16.46 -9.10
N GLY A 172 39.92 -15.54 -8.43
CA GLY A 172 41.33 -15.27 -8.49
C GLY A 172 41.92 -15.45 -7.10
N ALA A 173 41.54 -16.53 -6.41
CA ALA A 173 42.50 -17.10 -5.48
C ALA A 173 43.62 -17.64 -6.36
N GLU A 174 44.79 -17.00 -6.36
CA GLU A 174 46.00 -17.56 -6.96
C GLU A 174 46.13 -19.00 -6.48
N VAL A 175 45.80 -19.94 -7.38
CA VAL A 175 46.13 -21.34 -7.19
C VAL A 175 47.62 -21.39 -7.42
N PHE A 176 48.40 -21.28 -6.34
CA PHE A 176 49.84 -21.48 -6.38
C PHE A 176 50.12 -22.78 -7.12
N THR A 177 50.97 -22.70 -8.14
CA THR A 177 51.34 -23.89 -8.90
C THR A 177 52.09 -24.87 -7.98
N PRO A 178 52.00 -26.20 -8.20
CA PRO A 178 52.71 -27.16 -7.37
C PRO A 178 54.22 -26.87 -7.25
N GLU A 179 54.83 -26.34 -8.32
CA GLU A 179 56.23 -25.90 -8.32
C GLU A 179 56.49 -24.71 -7.39
N GLU A 180 55.61 -23.72 -7.31
CA GLU A 180 55.77 -22.58 -6.39
C GLU A 180 55.62 -23.00 -4.92
N VAL A 181 54.74 -23.97 -4.66
CA VAL A 181 54.59 -24.55 -3.32
C VAL A 181 55.84 -25.33 -2.94
N GLU A 182 56.38 -26.13 -3.85
CA GLU A 182 57.59 -26.91 -3.63
C GLU A 182 58.82 -26.01 -3.45
N MET A 183 58.97 -24.96 -4.26
CA MET A 183 60.07 -24.01 -4.16
C MET A 183 60.08 -23.24 -2.83
N ARG A 184 58.90 -22.88 -2.31
CA ARG A 184 58.77 -22.25 -0.97
C ARG A 184 58.98 -23.24 0.17
N TRP A 185 58.58 -24.49 -0.03
CA TRP A 185 58.76 -25.56 0.97
C TRP A 185 60.22 -26.00 1.08
N SER A 186 60.95 -26.00 -0.03
CA SER A 186 62.38 -26.34 -0.09
C SER A 186 63.31 -25.16 0.17
N ALA A 187 62.77 -23.96 0.44
CA ALA A 187 63.58 -22.81 0.78
C ALA A 187 64.09 -22.94 2.22
N ASP A 188 65.40 -23.12 2.38
CA ASP A 188 66.05 -23.09 3.70
C ASP A 188 65.85 -21.72 4.34
N ALA A 189 65.03 -21.69 5.40
CA ALA A 189 64.71 -20.44 6.11
C ALA A 189 65.92 -19.82 6.82
N PHE A 190 67.01 -20.59 6.99
CA PHE A 190 68.24 -20.15 7.64
C PHE A 190 69.46 -20.69 6.88
N PRO A 191 69.96 -19.95 5.88
CA PRO A 191 71.17 -20.33 5.17
C PRO A 191 72.39 -20.00 6.03
N GLY A 192 72.99 -21.03 6.65
CA GLY A 192 74.36 -21.00 7.20
C GLY A 192 74.48 -21.13 8.72
N GLU A 193 75.38 -22.04 9.12
CA GLU A 193 76.10 -22.00 10.40
C GLU A 193 77.11 -20.86 10.44
#